data_AF-A0A3B9J7N8-F1
#
_entry.id   AF-A0A3B9J7N8-F1
#
_cell.length_a   1.000
_cell.length_b   1.000
_cell.length_c   1.000
_cell.angle_alpha   90.00
_cell.angle_beta   90.00
_cell.angle_gamma   90.00
#
_symmetry.space_group_name_H-M   'P 1'
#
loop_
_entity.id
_entity.type
_entity.pdbx_description
1 polymer ?
#
loop_
_entity_poly.entity_id
_entity_poly.type
_entity_poly.pdbx_seq_one_letter_code
_entity_poly.pdbx_strand_id
1 'polypeptide(L)'
;MENSITLGLPRMHVEFGEKRDFLPDFVARLEKLGAQIFLEYGYGVALGFTEADYHAIAPKAIFTSHQEVYQQENVLVLRCPLDKDLRLLKPGACIISMMHYSTRPARVELLHALNVQAISLDSIKDDVGRRMVENLHSVAWNGLEVAFRVLQRNYPAP
;
A
#
# COMPACT_ATOMS: atom_id res chain seq x y z
N MET A 1 25.81 -14.22 -6.68
CA MET A 1 24.77 -13.91 -5.67
C MET A 1 23.74 -13.10 -6.40
N GLU A 2 22.59 -13.68 -6.74
CA GLU A 2 21.47 -12.91 -7.30
C GLU A 2 21.01 -11.95 -6.19
N ASN A 3 21.11 -10.64 -6.42
CA ASN A 3 20.57 -9.64 -5.51
C ASN A 3 19.03 -9.78 -5.52
N SER A 4 18.49 -10.58 -4.61
CA SER A 4 17.03 -10.68 -4.44
C SER A 4 16.55 -9.45 -3.68
N ILE A 5 15.71 -8.65 -4.34
CA ILE A 5 15.08 -7.47 -3.76
C ILE A 5 14.08 -7.93 -2.70
N THR A 6 14.19 -7.42 -1.47
CA THR A 6 13.19 -7.65 -0.43
C THR A 6 12.12 -6.56 -0.46
N LEU A 7 10.85 -6.95 -0.34
CA LEU A 7 9.71 -6.03 -0.33
C LEU A 7 8.71 -6.38 0.78
N GLY A 8 8.55 -5.46 1.73
CA GLY A 8 7.52 -5.54 2.76
C GLY A 8 6.20 -4.90 2.32
N LEU A 9 5.09 -5.60 2.51
CA LEU A 9 3.73 -5.10 2.31
C LEU A 9 2.98 -5.10 3.67
N PRO A 10 2.95 -3.95 4.39
CA PRO A 10 2.28 -3.85 5.68
C PRO A 10 0.79 -3.60 5.51
N ARG A 11 -0.01 -4.02 6.50
CA ARG A 11 -1.43 -3.69 6.54
C ARG A 11 -1.62 -2.21 6.88
N MET A 12 -2.71 -1.66 6.38
CA MET A 12 -3.11 -0.30 6.72
C MET A 12 -3.90 -0.27 8.03
N HIS A 13 -3.33 0.41 9.04
CA HIS A 13 -3.90 0.59 10.38
C HIS A 13 -4.29 2.05 10.66
N VAL A 14 -4.51 2.88 9.63
CA VAL A 14 -4.72 4.33 9.78
C VAL A 14 -6.17 4.65 10.10
N GLU A 15 -7.11 3.95 9.47
CA GLU A 15 -8.55 4.18 9.63
C GLU A 15 -9.30 2.85 9.79
N PHE A 16 -10.40 2.88 10.56
CA PHE A 16 -11.27 1.72 10.69
C PHE A 16 -11.90 1.38 9.33
N GLY A 17 -11.86 0.10 8.96
CA GLY A 17 -12.45 -0.40 7.71
C GLY A 17 -11.61 -0.17 6.45
N GLU A 18 -10.31 0.13 6.58
CA GLU A 18 -9.41 0.18 5.43
C GLU A 18 -9.34 -1.16 4.69
N LYS A 19 -9.64 -1.12 3.39
CA LYS A 19 -9.63 -2.27 2.48
C LYS A 19 -8.74 -1.98 1.28
N ARG A 20 -7.43 -1.89 1.53
CA ARG A 20 -6.46 -1.37 0.54
C ARG A 20 -5.19 -2.21 0.43
N ASP A 21 -5.18 -3.39 1.00
CA ASP A 21 -4.08 -4.37 0.84
C ASP A 21 -4.00 -4.82 -0.63
N PHE A 22 -2.81 -5.20 -1.09
CA PHE A 22 -2.63 -5.67 -2.47
C PHE A 22 -3.13 -7.11 -2.63
N LEU A 23 -3.78 -7.40 -3.76
CA LEU A 23 -4.38 -8.71 -4.02
C LEU A 23 -3.33 -9.81 -4.23
N PRO A 24 -3.68 -11.10 -4.00
CA PRO A 24 -2.79 -12.23 -4.26
C PRO A 24 -2.12 -12.21 -5.64
N ASP A 25 -2.86 -11.87 -6.70
CA ASP A 25 -2.34 -11.80 -8.08
C ASP A 25 -1.19 -10.79 -8.24
N PHE A 26 -1.24 -9.69 -7.49
CA PHE A 26 -0.18 -8.69 -7.50
C PHE A 26 1.07 -9.22 -6.81
N VAL A 27 0.91 -9.88 -5.65
CA VAL A 27 2.01 -10.50 -4.90
C VAL A 27 2.70 -11.57 -5.77
N ALA A 28 1.93 -12.43 -6.43
CA ALA A 28 2.44 -13.46 -7.33
C ALA A 28 3.26 -12.88 -8.50
N ARG A 29 2.85 -11.73 -9.05
CA ARG A 29 3.60 -11.04 -10.11
C ARG A 29 4.95 -10.53 -9.59
N LEU A 30 5.00 -10.00 -8.38
CA LEU A 30 6.25 -9.52 -7.78
C LEU A 30 7.23 -10.67 -7.50
N GLU A 31 6.74 -11.81 -7.00
CA GLU A 31 7.57 -13.02 -6.86
C GLU A 31 8.13 -13.50 -8.20
N LYS A 32 7.31 -13.47 -9.25
CA LYS A 32 7.74 -13.85 -10.61
C LYS A 32 8.83 -12.94 -11.16
N LEU A 33 8.85 -11.67 -10.72
CA LEU A 33 9.90 -10.71 -11.04
C LEU A 33 11.16 -10.88 -10.18
N GLY A 34 11.18 -11.84 -9.24
CA GLY A 34 12.35 -12.19 -8.43
C GLY A 34 12.42 -11.50 -7.06
N ALA A 35 11.37 -10.77 -6.67
CA ALA A 35 11.31 -10.15 -5.34
C ALA A 35 10.93 -11.18 -4.27
N GLN A 36 11.55 -11.06 -3.09
CA GLN A 36 11.14 -11.79 -1.89
C GLN A 36 10.13 -10.93 -1.12
N ILE A 37 8.90 -11.44 -0.99
CA ILE A 37 7.79 -10.66 -0.44
C ILE A 37 7.52 -11.02 1.01
N PHE A 38 7.40 -10.01 1.85
CA PHE A 38 7.02 -10.12 3.26
C PHE A 38 5.66 -9.44 3.47
N LEU A 39 4.68 -10.19 3.95
CA LEU A 39 3.32 -9.74 4.21
C LEU A 39 3.10 -9.66 5.72
N GLU A 40 2.38 -8.66 6.20
CA GLU A 40 2.02 -8.61 7.63
C GLU A 40 0.94 -9.66 7.95
N TYR A 41 0.99 -10.31 9.12
CA TYR A 41 -0.07 -11.24 9.53
C TYR A 41 -1.49 -10.67 9.36
N GLY A 42 -2.35 -11.47 8.72
CA GLY A 42 -3.71 -11.07 8.35
C GLY A 42 -3.80 -10.13 7.14
N TYR A 43 -2.75 -10.05 6.31
CA TYR A 43 -2.78 -9.30 5.05
C TYR A 43 -3.96 -9.74 4.18
N GLY A 44 -4.77 -8.80 3.68
CA GLY A 44 -5.90 -9.11 2.81
C GLY A 44 -7.18 -9.59 3.50
N VAL A 45 -7.19 -9.80 4.82
CA VAL A 45 -8.39 -10.26 5.55
C VAL A 45 -9.59 -9.32 5.37
N ALA A 46 -9.36 -8.00 5.36
CA ALA A 46 -10.41 -7.01 5.16
C ALA A 46 -11.03 -7.05 3.75
N LEU A 47 -10.31 -7.64 2.80
CA LEU A 47 -10.73 -7.90 1.41
C LEU A 47 -11.32 -9.31 1.22
N GLY A 48 -11.32 -10.14 2.26
CA GLY A 48 -11.83 -11.51 2.21
C GLY A 48 -10.80 -12.57 1.78
N PHE A 49 -9.51 -12.24 1.77
CA PHE A 49 -8.44 -13.19 1.46
C PHE A 49 -7.80 -13.75 2.74
N THR A 50 -7.39 -15.01 2.66
CA THR A 50 -6.65 -15.74 3.68
C THR A 50 -5.20 -15.93 3.26
N GLU A 51 -4.31 -16.28 4.20
CA GLU A 51 -2.91 -16.59 3.88
C GLU A 51 -2.78 -17.72 2.86
N ALA A 52 -3.71 -18.69 2.88
CA ALA A 52 -3.76 -19.79 1.92
C ALA A 52 -4.03 -19.29 0.49
N ASP A 53 -4.87 -18.27 0.31
CA ASP A 53 -5.16 -17.68 -1.00
C ASP A 53 -3.92 -17.01 -1.61
N TYR A 54 -3.10 -16.36 -0.77
CA TYR A 54 -1.81 -15.83 -1.21
C TYR A 54 -0.86 -16.97 -1.58
N HIS A 55 -0.65 -17.93 -0.68
CA HIS A 55 0.29 -19.03 -0.90
C HIS A 55 -0.06 -19.93 -2.09
N ALA A 56 -1.35 -20.03 -2.46
CA ALA A 56 -1.79 -20.80 -3.62
C ALA A 56 -1.15 -20.32 -4.93
N ILE A 57 -0.83 -19.03 -5.05
CA ILE A 57 -0.27 -18.43 -6.28
C ILE A 57 1.04 -17.66 -6.07
N ALA A 58 1.36 -17.34 -4.82
CA ALA A 58 2.59 -16.68 -4.38
C ALA A 58 3.24 -17.54 -3.26
N PRO A 59 3.77 -18.73 -3.60
CA PRO A 59 4.22 -19.70 -2.62
C PRO A 59 5.47 -19.25 -1.84
N LYS A 60 6.18 -18.21 -2.29
CA LYS A 60 7.39 -17.70 -1.62
C LYS A 60 7.10 -16.55 -0.65
N ALA A 61 5.85 -16.07 -0.57
CA ALA A 61 5.47 -14.96 0.27
C ALA A 61 5.62 -15.37 1.73
N ILE A 62 6.16 -14.49 2.56
CA ILE A 62 6.42 -14.76 3.97
C ILE A 62 5.50 -13.89 4.81
N PHE A 63 4.57 -14.50 5.55
CA PHE A 63 3.77 -13.78 6.54
C PHE A 63 4.57 -13.58 7.82
N THR A 64 4.67 -12.33 8.29
CA THR A 64 5.45 -11.96 9.47
C THR A 64 4.84 -10.79 10.24
N SER A 65 5.48 -10.40 11.35
CA SER A 65 5.08 -9.29 12.21
C SER A 65 5.15 -7.95 11.48
N HIS A 66 4.32 -7.00 11.91
CA HIS A 66 4.31 -5.63 11.40
C HIS A 66 5.72 -4.99 11.40
N GLN A 67 6.46 -5.16 12.50
CA GLN A 67 7.82 -4.65 12.62
C GLN A 67 8.77 -5.26 11.57
N GLU A 68 8.73 -6.58 11.37
CA GLU A 68 9.58 -7.25 10.39
C GLU A 68 9.27 -6.83 8.96
N VAL A 69 8.01 -6.55 8.64
CA VAL A 69 7.62 -6.03 7.32
C VAL A 69 8.22 -4.64 7.07
N TYR A 70 8.22 -3.75 8.06
CA TYR A 70 8.85 -2.43 7.93
C TYR A 70 10.39 -2.48 7.95
N GLN A 71 10.99 -3.59 8.36
CA GLN A 71 12.45 -3.78 8.40
C GLN A 71 13.02 -4.33 7.07
N GLN A 72 12.21 -4.44 6.02
CA GLN A 72 12.68 -4.81 4.67
C GLN A 72 13.36 -3.63 3.96
N GLU A 73 14.18 -3.93 2.95
CA GLU A 73 14.90 -2.89 2.18
C GLU A 73 13.94 -1.96 1.43
N ASN A 74 12.83 -2.53 0.95
CA ASN A 74 11.77 -1.77 0.30
C ASN A 74 10.45 -2.05 1.02
N VAL A 75 9.62 -1.03 1.19
CA VAL A 75 8.29 -1.15 1.80
C VAL A 75 7.27 -0.49 0.89
N LEU A 76 6.27 -1.24 0.45
CA LEU A 76 5.21 -0.75 -0.43
C LEU A 76 3.86 -0.79 0.30
N VAL A 77 3.26 0.37 0.44
CA VAL A 77 1.94 0.54 1.10
C VAL A 77 1.22 1.70 0.46
N LEU A 78 -0.07 1.53 0.14
CA LEU A 78 -0.79 2.50 -0.69
C LEU A 78 -0.86 3.89 -0.03
N ARG A 79 -1.37 3.97 1.21
CA ARG A 79 -1.43 5.21 1.98
C ARG A 79 -0.15 5.35 2.79
N CYS A 80 0.43 6.55 2.83
CA CYS A 80 1.61 6.80 3.64
C CYS A 80 1.32 6.45 5.12
N PRO A 81 2.16 5.63 5.77
CA PRO A 81 1.99 5.21 7.16
C PRO A 81 2.05 6.36 8.16
N LEU A 82 1.74 6.04 9.42
CA LEU A 82 1.92 6.98 10.53
C LEU A 82 3.41 7.12 10.86
N ASP A 83 3.78 8.25 11.48
CA ASP A 83 5.16 8.55 11.85
C ASP A 83 5.81 7.45 12.71
N LYS A 84 5.02 6.78 13.58
CA LYS A 84 5.49 5.66 14.39
C LYS A 84 5.95 4.46 13.54
N ASP A 85 5.29 4.22 12.42
CA ASP A 85 5.58 3.08 11.54
C ASP A 85 6.71 3.46 10.57
N LEU A 86 6.76 4.72 10.13
CA LEU A 86 7.91 5.25 9.38
C LEU A 86 9.23 5.11 10.16
N ARG A 87 9.18 5.26 11.49
CA ARG A 87 10.35 5.07 12.38
C ARG A 87 10.79 3.60 12.51
N LEU A 88 9.99 2.64 12.04
CA LEU A 88 10.38 1.23 11.95
C LEU A 88 11.21 0.94 10.70
N LEU A 89 11.30 1.86 9.73
CA LEU A 89 12.12 1.68 8.54
C LEU A 89 13.61 1.71 8.92
N LYS A 90 14.41 0.90 8.23
CA LYS A 90 15.87 0.95 8.35
C LYS A 90 16.41 2.20 7.64
N PRO A 91 17.46 2.84 8.16
CA PRO A 91 18.23 3.81 7.39
C PRO A 91 18.69 3.19 6.06
N GLY A 92 18.49 3.91 4.96
CA GLY A 92 18.77 3.44 3.60
C GLY A 92 17.63 2.67 2.93
N ALA A 93 16.55 2.33 3.65
CA ALA A 93 15.39 1.68 3.06
C ALA A 93 14.62 2.63 2.12
N CYS A 94 13.82 2.05 1.22
CA CYS A 94 12.96 2.78 0.29
C CYS A 94 11.47 2.53 0.59
N ILE A 95 10.71 3.59 0.89
CA ILE A 95 9.25 3.51 1.01
C ILE A 95 8.55 3.93 -0.29
N ILE A 96 7.59 3.13 -0.75
CA ILE A 96 6.81 3.39 -1.95
C ILE A 96 5.36 3.61 -1.52
N SER A 97 4.85 4.84 -1.66
CA SER A 97 3.52 5.21 -1.15
C SER A 97 2.94 6.49 -1.76
N MET A 98 1.69 6.81 -1.45
CA MET A 98 1.07 8.10 -1.74
C MET A 98 1.58 9.15 -0.74
N MET A 99 2.60 9.91 -1.15
CA MET A 99 3.40 10.77 -0.28
C MET A 99 2.87 12.19 -0.15
N HIS A 100 2.16 12.71 -1.15
CA HIS A 100 1.50 14.02 -1.10
C HIS A 100 2.40 15.16 -0.59
N TYR A 101 3.66 15.17 -1.06
CA TYR A 101 4.74 16.02 -0.52
C TYR A 101 4.36 17.50 -0.40
N SER A 102 3.68 18.05 -1.41
CA SER A 102 3.26 19.46 -1.46
C SER A 102 2.38 19.89 -0.28
N THR A 103 1.72 18.94 0.40
CA THR A 103 0.80 19.21 1.51
C THR A 103 1.31 18.72 2.86
N ARG A 104 2.48 18.07 2.92
CA ARG A 104 2.99 17.35 4.10
C ARG A 104 4.49 17.61 4.33
N PRO A 105 4.93 18.85 4.60
CA PRO A 105 6.35 19.16 4.77
C PRO A 105 7.03 18.39 5.92
N ALA A 106 6.35 18.22 7.05
CA ALA A 106 6.87 17.45 8.19
C ALA A 106 7.19 15.99 7.85
N ARG A 107 6.46 15.39 6.89
CA ARG A 107 6.73 14.03 6.41
C ARG A 107 8.05 13.97 5.65
N VAL A 108 8.34 14.99 4.84
CA VAL A 108 9.60 15.09 4.09
C VAL A 108 10.77 15.22 5.07
N GLU A 109 10.64 16.11 6.05
CA GLU A 109 11.65 16.30 7.10
C GLU A 109 11.91 15.01 7.89
N LEU A 110 10.84 14.27 8.26
CA LEU A 110 10.97 13.00 8.96
C LEU A 110 11.73 11.96 8.13
N LEU A 111 11.40 11.79 6.85
CA LEU A 111 12.10 10.84 5.99
C LEU A 111 13.58 11.18 5.82
N HIS A 112 13.91 12.47 5.69
CA HIS A 112 15.30 12.92 5.68
C HIS A 112 16.01 12.61 7.00
N ALA A 113 15.38 12.89 8.14
CA ALA A 113 15.96 12.62 9.45
C ALA A 113 16.19 11.11 9.70
N LEU A 114 15.36 10.25 9.13
CA LEU A 114 15.50 8.79 9.19
C LEU A 114 16.48 8.21 8.16
N ASN A 115 17.01 9.04 7.26
CA ASN A 115 17.81 8.59 6.11
C ASN A 115 17.08 7.54 5.25
N VAL A 116 15.79 7.76 5.00
CA VAL A 116 14.93 6.87 4.21
C VAL A 116 14.68 7.49 2.84
N GLN A 117 14.77 6.67 1.79
CA GLN A 117 14.38 7.05 0.44
C GLN A 117 12.88 6.84 0.23
N ALA A 118 12.26 7.62 -0.66
CA ALA A 118 10.83 7.47 -0.92
C ALA A 118 10.47 7.66 -2.41
N ILE A 119 9.70 6.71 -2.94
CA ILE A 119 9.06 6.80 -4.25
C ILE A 119 7.60 7.21 -4.05
N SER A 120 7.26 8.42 -4.48
CA SER A 120 5.90 8.96 -4.39
C SER A 120 5.06 8.49 -5.57
N LEU A 121 4.13 7.57 -5.31
CA LEU A 121 3.18 7.06 -6.30
C LEU A 121 2.37 8.17 -6.94
N ASP A 122 2.01 9.20 -6.17
CA ASP A 122 1.26 10.37 -6.63
C ASP A 122 2.09 11.37 -7.46
N SER A 123 3.40 11.19 -7.53
CA SER A 123 4.31 12.02 -8.34
C SER A 123 4.77 11.33 -9.63
N ILE A 124 4.43 10.05 -9.85
CA ILE A 124 4.80 9.33 -11.08
C ILE A 124 3.95 9.87 -12.24
N LYS A 125 4.62 10.41 -13.26
CA LYS A 125 4.01 11.05 -14.41
C LYS A 125 4.59 10.52 -15.72
N ASP A 126 3.79 10.57 -16.78
CA ASP A 126 4.23 10.31 -18.15
C ASP A 126 4.97 11.53 -18.75
N ASP A 127 5.43 11.39 -19.99
CA ASP A 127 6.20 12.42 -20.70
C ASP A 127 5.43 13.72 -20.96
N VAL A 128 4.10 13.70 -20.84
CA VAL A 128 3.23 14.87 -20.98
C VAL A 128 2.74 15.39 -19.63
N GLY A 129 3.26 14.86 -18.52
CA GLY A 129 2.99 15.33 -17.16
C GLY A 129 1.70 14.78 -16.53
N ARG A 130 1.04 13.79 -17.14
CA ARG A 130 -0.15 13.15 -16.57
C ARG A 130 0.25 12.13 -15.53
N ARG A 131 -0.49 12.10 -14.42
CA ARG A 131 -0.27 11.13 -13.34
C ARG A 131 -0.59 9.72 -13.83
N MET A 132 0.35 8.79 -13.64
CA MET A 132 0.22 7.41 -14.12
C MET A 132 -0.42 6.49 -13.08
N VAL A 133 -0.18 6.73 -11.79
CA VAL A 133 -0.73 5.91 -10.69
C VAL A 133 -1.93 6.62 -10.08
N GLU A 134 -3.10 6.39 -10.68
CA GLU A 134 -4.38 6.88 -10.19
C GLU A 134 -5.54 5.98 -10.62
N ASN A 135 -6.66 6.06 -9.91
CA ASN A 135 -7.92 5.44 -10.30
C ASN A 135 -9.08 6.39 -9.99
N LEU A 136 -9.08 7.54 -10.67
CA LEU A 136 -10.06 8.62 -10.45
C LEU A 136 -11.49 8.14 -10.71
N HIS A 137 -11.67 7.27 -11.71
CA HIS A 137 -12.98 6.71 -12.06
C HIS A 137 -13.59 5.91 -10.91
N SER A 138 -12.88 4.91 -10.37
CA SER A 138 -13.42 4.12 -9.26
C SER A 138 -13.65 4.95 -8.00
N VAL A 139 -12.77 5.92 -7.71
CA VAL A 139 -12.95 6.82 -6.55
C VAL A 139 -14.21 7.66 -6.69
N ALA A 140 -14.46 8.24 -7.86
CA ALA A 140 -15.69 8.99 -8.14
C ALA A 140 -16.94 8.11 -8.05
N TRP A 141 -16.87 6.90 -8.62
CA TRP A 141 -18.00 5.97 -8.65
C TRP A 141 -18.43 5.52 -7.25
N ASN A 142 -17.47 5.23 -6.36
CA ASN A 142 -17.77 4.85 -4.97
C ASN A 142 -18.54 5.95 -4.23
N GLY A 143 -18.19 7.22 -4.46
CA GLY A 143 -18.91 8.36 -3.88
C GLY A 143 -20.35 8.48 -4.41
N LEU A 144 -20.52 8.33 -5.73
CA LEU A 144 -21.85 8.36 -6.36
C LEU A 144 -22.72 7.20 -5.87
N GLU A 145 -22.19 6.00 -5.76
CA GLU A 145 -22.93 4.84 -5.27
C GLU A 145 -23.47 5.08 -3.87
N VAL A 146 -22.64 5.60 -2.95
CA VAL A 146 -23.08 5.95 -1.60
C VAL A 146 -24.15 7.04 -1.65
N ALA A 147 -23.98 8.07 -2.48
CA ALA A 147 -24.97 9.15 -2.63
C ALA A 147 -26.35 8.62 -3.08
N PHE A 148 -26.39 7.76 -4.11
CA PHE A 148 -27.63 7.16 -4.59
C PHE A 148 -28.26 6.21 -3.56
N ARG A 149 -27.46 5.42 -2.83
CA ARG A 149 -27.97 4.59 -1.71
C ARG A 149 -28.62 5.45 -0.63
N VAL A 150 -28.01 6.57 -0.26
CA VAL A 150 -28.57 7.52 0.73
C VAL A 150 -29.86 8.16 0.20
N LEU A 151 -29.88 8.54 -1.08
CA LEU A 151 -31.07 9.10 -1.73
C LEU A 151 -32.24 8.11 -1.68
N GLN A 152 -32.00 6.85 -2.07
CA GLN A 152 -33.02 5.79 -2.04
C GLN A 152 -33.55 5.53 -0.62
N ARG A 153 -32.67 5.58 0.39
CA ARG A 153 -33.07 5.40 1.79
C ARG A 153 -33.96 6.54 2.30
N ASN A 154 -33.63 7.77 1.93
CA ASN A 154 -34.34 8.96 2.41
C ASN A 154 -35.61 9.27 1.60
N TYR A 155 -35.67 8.83 0.34
CA TYR A 155 -36.80 8.99 -0.58
C TYR A 155 -37.14 7.64 -1.22
N PRO A 156 -37.70 6.68 -0.47
CA PRO A 156 -38.08 5.39 -1.02
C PRO A 156 -39.21 5.55 -2.05
N ALA A 157 -39.29 4.59 -2.99
CA ALA A 157 -40.43 4.52 -3.90
C ALA A 157 -41.75 4.37 -3.11
N PRO A 158 -42.85 4.97 -3.59
CA PRO A 158 -44.16 4.87 -2.95
C PRO A 158 -44.69 3.44 -2.86
#